data_AF-A0A950JD85-F1
#
_entry.id   AF-A0A950JD85-F1
#
_cell.length_a   1.000
_cell.length_b   1.000
_cell.length_c   1.000
_cell.angle_alpha   90.00
_cell.angle_beta   90.00
_cell.angle_gamma   90.00
#
_symmetry.space_group_name_H-M   'P 1'
#
loop_
_entity.id
_entity.type
_entity.pdbx_description
1 polymer ?
#
loop_
_entity_poly.entity_id
_entity_poly.type
_entity_poly.pdbx_seq_one_letter_code
_entity_poly.pdbx_strand_id
1 'polypeptide(L)'
;MAKYAITGTQQSVSGTYKTVLAVAATSGSLRRGKIYDVLIGTNGTPADNYLQWDISRITLLGSGTAVTPVALDPADAAALGTAQNNCTSEPTVTPNSSLFNVGVNQRASYRWVAAPGSELLFPATANNGLALRTLSGGYTGSATGDFMYEEQ
;
A
#
# COMPACT_ATOMS: atom_id res chain seq x y z
N MET A 1 16.07 12.94 3.06
CA MET A 1 15.16 12.15 3.91
C MET A 1 15.40 10.69 3.59
N ALA A 2 15.40 9.83 4.59
CA ALA A 2 15.57 8.40 4.38
C ALA A 2 14.41 7.84 3.56
N LYS A 3 14.72 6.91 2.67
CA LYS A 3 13.76 6.30 1.74
C LYS A 3 13.66 4.82 2.04
N TYR A 4 12.45 4.30 1.91
CA TYR A 4 12.15 2.93 2.30
C TYR A 4 11.29 2.23 1.24
N ALA A 5 11.46 0.93 1.15
CA ALA A 5 10.60 0.02 0.38
C ALA A 5 9.74 -0.81 1.34
N ILE A 6 8.48 -1.03 0.95
CA ILE A 6 7.61 -2.00 1.58
C ILE A 6 6.98 -2.84 0.47
N THR A 7 7.15 -4.16 0.56
CA THR A 7 6.58 -5.11 -0.40
C THR A 7 5.39 -5.85 0.20
N GLY A 8 4.26 -5.71 -0.48
CA GLY A 8 3.04 -6.45 -0.20
C GLY A 8 3.18 -7.91 -0.64
N THR A 9 2.97 -8.85 0.28
CA THR A 9 2.83 -10.27 -0.05
C THR A 9 1.48 -10.56 -0.69
N GLN A 10 1.34 -11.76 -1.24
CA GLN A 10 0.12 -12.25 -1.89
C GLN A 10 -1.12 -12.04 -1.02
N GLN A 11 -2.12 -11.38 -1.59
CA GLN A 11 -3.46 -11.26 -1.03
C GLN A 11 -4.49 -11.80 -2.02
N SER A 12 -5.36 -12.70 -1.58
CA SER A 12 -6.40 -13.28 -2.43
C SER A 12 -7.45 -12.22 -2.76
N VAL A 13 -7.67 -11.98 -4.05
CA VAL A 13 -8.62 -10.98 -4.52
C VAL A 13 -10.04 -11.50 -4.38
N SER A 14 -10.98 -10.59 -4.12
CA SER A 14 -12.40 -10.90 -3.98
C SER A 14 -13.27 -9.79 -4.58
N GLY A 15 -14.58 -10.02 -4.62
CA GLY A 15 -15.57 -9.01 -5.03
C GLY A 15 -15.64 -7.78 -4.12
N THR A 16 -14.97 -7.80 -2.97
CA THR A 16 -14.78 -6.64 -2.09
C THR A 16 -13.31 -6.25 -2.01
N TYR A 17 -13.06 -4.97 -1.67
CA TYR A 17 -11.70 -4.47 -1.50
C TYR A 17 -10.92 -5.27 -0.46
N LYS A 18 -9.74 -5.72 -0.87
CA LYS A 18 -8.74 -6.38 -0.02
C LYS A 18 -7.49 -5.53 0.05
N THR A 19 -7.02 -5.28 1.26
CA THR A 19 -5.78 -4.53 1.47
C THR A 19 -4.57 -5.44 1.23
N VAL A 20 -3.81 -5.11 0.19
CA VAL A 20 -2.56 -5.78 -0.19
C VAL A 20 -1.42 -5.28 0.69
N LEU A 21 -1.38 -3.96 0.90
CA LEU A 21 -0.34 -3.27 1.65
C LEU A 21 -0.92 -2.05 2.36
N ALA A 22 -0.48 -1.80 3.59
CA ALA A 22 -0.80 -0.57 4.30
C ALA A 22 0.43 -0.07 5.05
N VAL A 23 0.57 1.25 5.12
CA VAL A 23 1.63 1.95 5.87
C VAL A 23 0.98 3.07 6.68
N ALA A 24 1.41 3.24 7.93
CA ALA A 24 0.89 4.27 8.82
C ALA A 24 1.96 4.76 9.81
N ALA A 25 1.75 5.93 10.38
CA ALA A 25 2.54 6.40 11.50
C ALA A 25 2.22 5.59 12.78
N THR A 26 3.24 5.22 13.56
CA THR A 26 3.06 4.45 14.81
C THR A 26 3.12 5.35 16.05
N SER A 27 2.41 4.97 17.12
CA SER A 27 2.48 5.69 18.39
C SER A 27 3.90 5.63 18.99
N GLY A 28 4.33 6.71 19.64
CA GLY A 28 5.68 6.82 20.22
C GLY A 28 6.79 7.18 19.23
N SER A 29 6.54 7.17 17.91
CA SER A 29 7.51 7.59 16.90
C SER A 29 6.80 8.15 15.65
N LEU A 30 5.98 9.18 15.87
CA LEU A 30 5.16 9.79 14.83
C LEU A 30 6.02 10.49 13.77
N ARG A 31 5.91 10.04 12.52
CA ARG A 31 6.54 10.64 11.34
C ARG A 31 5.53 10.82 10.22
N ARG A 32 5.74 11.85 9.39
CA ARG A 32 4.98 12.02 8.16
C ARG A 32 5.61 11.13 7.10
N GLY A 33 4.81 10.44 6.31
CA GLY A 33 5.32 9.71 5.16
C GLY A 33 4.74 10.20 3.85
N LYS A 34 5.50 9.97 2.78
CA LYS A 34 5.13 10.35 1.41
C LYS A 34 5.47 9.22 0.46
N ILE A 35 4.46 8.65 -0.19
CA ILE A 35 4.62 7.59 -1.19
C ILE A 35 4.88 8.25 -2.55
N TYR A 36 6.02 7.92 -3.15
CA TYR A 36 6.45 8.47 -4.43
C TYR A 36 6.48 7.44 -5.56
N ASP A 37 6.38 6.15 -5.24
CA ASP A 37 6.33 5.08 -6.23
C ASP A 37 5.38 3.98 -5.76
N VAL A 38 4.58 3.49 -6.69
CA VAL A 38 3.66 2.37 -6.47
C VAL A 38 3.78 1.42 -7.65
N LEU A 39 4.11 0.16 -7.36
CA LEU A 39 4.01 -0.94 -8.32
C LEU A 39 2.85 -1.83 -7.93
N ILE A 40 1.97 -2.16 -8.87
CA ILE A 40 0.83 -3.07 -8.66
C ILE A 40 0.88 -4.22 -9.66
N GLY A 41 0.48 -5.40 -9.22
CA GLY A 41 0.60 -6.61 -10.01
C GLY A 41 -0.20 -7.78 -9.47
N THR A 42 -0.05 -8.92 -10.15
CA THR A 42 -0.59 -10.21 -9.74
C THR A 42 0.51 -11.28 -9.81
N ASN A 43 0.41 -12.29 -8.95
CA ASN A 43 1.30 -13.45 -8.91
C ASN A 43 0.50 -14.77 -9.00
N GLY A 44 -0.75 -14.70 -9.45
CA GLY A 44 -1.56 -15.87 -9.77
C GLY A 44 -1.34 -16.33 -11.22
N THR A 45 -1.94 -17.47 -11.57
CA THR A 45 -2.00 -17.92 -12.97
C THR A 45 -2.49 -16.79 -13.87
N PRO A 46 -1.77 -16.47 -14.96
CA PRO A 46 -2.16 -15.39 -15.86
C PRO A 46 -3.59 -15.55 -16.33
N ALA A 47 -4.41 -14.53 -16.11
CA ALA A 47 -5.78 -14.47 -16.56
C ALA A 47 -6.09 -13.02 -16.93
N ASP A 48 -6.76 -12.83 -18.06
CA ASP A 48 -7.15 -11.50 -18.53
C ASP A 48 -8.39 -11.03 -17.79
N ASN A 49 -8.19 -10.64 -16.53
CA ASN A 49 -9.27 -10.22 -15.65
C ASN A 49 -9.15 -8.73 -15.30
N TYR A 50 -10.31 -8.10 -15.15
CA TYR A 50 -10.41 -6.77 -14.58
C TYR A 50 -10.04 -6.80 -13.10
N LEU A 51 -9.09 -5.97 -12.69
CA LEU A 51 -8.83 -5.62 -11.30
C LEU A 51 -9.00 -4.10 -11.14
N GLN A 52 -9.68 -3.70 -10.07
CA GLN A 52 -9.67 -2.31 -9.63
C GLN A 52 -8.67 -2.15 -8.50
N TRP A 53 -7.85 -1.12 -8.59
CA TRP A 53 -6.85 -0.76 -7.60
C TRP A 53 -7.17 0.59 -7.00
N ASP A 54 -6.90 0.72 -5.72
CA ASP A 54 -7.21 1.91 -4.94
C ASP A 54 -6.14 2.18 -3.88
N ILE A 55 -5.76 3.44 -3.69
CA ILE A 55 -5.02 3.89 -2.50
C ILE A 55 -5.90 4.89 -1.77
N SER A 56 -6.29 4.55 -0.54
CA SER A 56 -7.14 5.38 0.30
C SER A 56 -6.51 5.66 1.66
N ARG A 57 -6.96 6.74 2.31
CA ARG A 57 -6.55 7.06 3.68
C ARG A 57 -7.17 6.11 4.69
N ILE A 58 -6.41 5.80 5.72
CA ILE A 58 -6.86 5.02 6.87
C ILE A 58 -6.66 5.80 8.16
N THR A 59 -7.51 5.54 9.15
CA THR A 59 -7.37 6.04 10.54
C THR A 59 -6.99 4.95 11.53
N LEU A 60 -7.04 3.70 11.08
CA LEU A 60 -6.63 2.54 11.86
C LEU A 60 -6.09 1.47 10.93
N LEU A 61 -4.91 0.94 11.25
CA LEU A 61 -4.37 -0.23 10.57
C LEU A 61 -5.24 -1.47 10.85
N GLY A 62 -5.27 -2.36 9.86
CA GLY A 62 -5.95 -3.64 9.99
C GLY A 62 -5.16 -4.64 10.84
N SER A 63 -5.55 -5.91 10.72
CA SER A 63 -4.72 -7.02 11.15
C SER A 63 -4.16 -7.69 9.92
N GLY A 64 -2.84 -7.85 9.85
CA GLY A 64 -2.12 -8.48 8.75
C GLY A 64 -0.74 -8.92 9.20
N THR A 65 0.07 -9.38 8.25
CA THR A 65 1.47 -9.71 8.54
C THR A 65 2.27 -8.41 8.65
N ALA A 66 2.95 -8.23 9.78
CA ALA A 66 3.80 -7.06 9.99
C ALA A 66 4.99 -7.08 9.03
N VAL A 67 5.27 -5.93 8.41
CA VAL A 67 6.40 -5.73 7.50
C VAL A 67 7.28 -4.65 8.07
N THR A 68 8.58 -4.93 8.18
CA THR A 68 9.58 -3.92 8.50
C THR A 68 9.97 -3.21 7.20
N PRO A 69 9.72 -1.90 7.05
CA PRO A 69 10.18 -1.15 5.89
C PRO A 69 11.70 -1.25 5.74
N VAL A 70 12.16 -1.51 4.52
CA VAL A 70 13.57 -1.71 4.21
C VAL A 70 14.17 -0.39 3.74
N ALA A 71 15.21 0.09 4.41
CA ALA A 71 15.94 1.29 3.97
C ALA A 71 16.59 1.05 2.60
N LEU A 72 16.40 1.99 1.67
CA LEU A 72 17.01 1.92 0.34
C LEU A 72 18.52 2.15 0.39
N ASP A 73 18.96 3.01 1.30
CA ASP A 73 20.36 3.10 1.71
C ASP A 73 20.54 2.33 3.02
N PRO A 74 21.36 1.26 3.05
CA PRO A 74 21.57 0.48 4.27
C PRO A 74 22.28 1.27 5.39
N ALA A 75 22.83 2.45 5.12
CA ALA A 75 23.38 3.35 6.14
C ALA A 75 22.31 4.23 6.83
N ASP A 76 21.10 4.31 6.28
CA ASP A 76 20.01 5.06 6.91
C ASP A 76 19.46 4.32 8.14
N ALA A 77 18.87 5.08 9.07
CA ALA A 77 18.18 4.52 10.22
C ALA A 77 16.94 3.71 9.77
N ALA A 78 16.49 2.80 10.63
CA ALA A 78 15.24 2.07 10.40
C ALA A 78 14.03 3.03 10.35
N ALA A 79 13.04 2.67 9.52
CA ALA A 79 11.77 3.39 9.47
C ALA A 79 11.08 3.39 10.83
N LEU A 80 10.47 4.52 11.16
CA LEU A 80 9.71 4.70 12.40
C LEU A 80 8.22 4.43 12.20
N GLY A 81 7.72 4.53 10.96
CA GLY A 81 6.39 4.07 10.60
C GLY A 81 6.24 2.55 10.73
N THR A 82 4.99 2.11 10.72
CA THR A 82 4.64 0.68 10.72
C THR A 82 3.95 0.32 9.42
N ALA A 83 4.14 -0.91 8.96
CA ALA A 83 3.55 -1.41 7.75
C ALA A 83 3.02 -2.83 7.94
N GLN A 84 1.99 -3.15 7.17
CA GLN A 84 1.37 -4.47 7.13
C GLN A 84 1.09 -4.86 5.69
N ASN A 85 1.17 -6.15 5.41
CA ASN A 85 0.69 -6.74 4.18
C ASN A 85 -0.30 -7.87 4.48
N ASN A 86 -1.01 -8.33 3.44
CA ASN A 86 -1.95 -9.44 3.51
C ASN A 86 -2.95 -9.28 4.70
N CYS A 87 -3.67 -8.16 4.74
CA CYS A 87 -4.59 -7.90 5.83
C CYS A 87 -5.72 -8.94 5.86
N THR A 88 -5.86 -9.64 6.98
CA THR A 88 -6.98 -10.56 7.24
C THR A 88 -8.18 -9.85 7.86
N SER A 89 -7.94 -8.73 8.56
CA SER A 89 -8.94 -7.74 8.91
C SER A 89 -8.60 -6.44 8.20
N GLU A 90 -9.54 -5.88 7.45
CA GLU A 90 -9.32 -4.66 6.71
C GLU A 90 -9.03 -3.47 7.64
N PRO A 91 -8.13 -2.54 7.24
CA PRO A 91 -7.97 -1.25 7.89
C PRO A 91 -9.27 -0.42 7.92
N THR A 92 -9.37 0.52 8.87
CA THR A 92 -10.47 1.49 8.87
C THR A 92 -10.17 2.58 7.84
N VAL A 93 -10.78 2.45 6.66
CA VAL A 93 -10.64 3.40 5.56
C VAL A 93 -11.53 4.62 5.80
N THR A 94 -10.96 5.81 5.66
CA THR A 94 -11.70 7.06 5.73
C THR A 94 -12.64 7.17 4.51
N PRO A 95 -13.95 7.43 4.68
CA PRO A 95 -14.87 7.63 3.57
C PRO A 95 -14.39 8.71 2.60
N ASN A 96 -14.64 8.53 1.30
CA ASN A 96 -14.32 9.49 0.23
C ASN A 96 -12.85 9.98 0.23
N SER A 97 -11.91 9.08 0.55
CA SER A 97 -10.49 9.42 0.72
C SER A 97 -9.54 8.75 -0.29
N SER A 98 -10.08 8.22 -1.39
CA SER A 98 -9.27 7.67 -2.48
C SER A 98 -8.39 8.76 -3.09
N LEU A 99 -7.10 8.45 -3.22
CA LEU A 99 -6.07 9.32 -3.79
C LEU A 99 -5.57 8.81 -5.14
N PHE A 100 -5.69 7.51 -5.36
CA PHE A 100 -5.33 6.83 -6.60
C PHE A 100 -6.38 5.76 -6.83
N ASN A 101 -6.98 5.74 -8.01
CA ASN A 101 -7.90 4.70 -8.41
C ASN A 101 -7.68 4.36 -9.88
N VAL A 102 -7.48 3.09 -10.19
CA VAL A 102 -7.31 2.64 -11.56
C VAL A 102 -7.96 1.28 -11.76
N GLY A 103 -8.81 1.18 -12.78
CA GLY A 103 -9.30 -0.10 -13.29
C GLY A 103 -8.41 -0.56 -14.43
N VAL A 104 -7.91 -1.79 -14.38
CA VAL A 104 -7.04 -2.36 -15.42
C VAL A 104 -7.44 -3.79 -15.74
N ASN A 105 -7.32 -4.19 -17.00
CA ASN A 105 -7.26 -5.60 -17.37
C ASN A 105 -5.82 -6.07 -17.11
N GLN A 106 -5.63 -6.83 -16.04
CA GLN A 106 -4.33 -7.06 -15.44
C GLN A 106 -3.57 -8.17 -16.19
N ARG A 107 -2.83 -7.79 -17.24
CA ARG A 107 -1.88 -8.67 -17.97
C ARG A 107 -0.42 -8.47 -17.58
N ALA A 108 -0.09 -7.28 -17.11
CA ALA A 108 1.25 -6.87 -16.73
C ALA A 108 1.18 -5.95 -15.51
N SER A 109 2.30 -5.76 -14.81
CA SER A 109 2.39 -4.80 -13.71
C SER A 109 2.14 -3.37 -14.20
N TYR A 110 1.50 -2.56 -13.35
CA TYR A 110 1.36 -1.13 -13.57
C TYR A 110 2.18 -0.38 -12.53
N ARG A 111 2.88 0.69 -12.96
CA ARG A 111 3.69 1.51 -12.07
C ARG A 111 3.25 2.96 -12.16
N TRP A 112 3.01 3.55 -10.99
CA TRP A 112 2.81 4.99 -10.85
C TRP A 112 4.01 5.58 -10.11
N VAL A 113 4.54 6.69 -10.64
CA VAL A 113 5.65 7.43 -10.04
C VAL A 113 5.21 8.87 -9.91
N ALA A 114 5.34 9.42 -8.70
CA ALA A 114 5.00 10.81 -8.43
C ALA A 114 6.02 11.74 -9.10
N ALA A 115 5.52 12.82 -9.71
CA ALA A 115 6.35 13.99 -9.93
C ALA A 115 6.75 14.58 -8.56
N PRO A 116 7.95 15.17 -8.42
CA PRO A 116 8.39 15.76 -7.15
C PRO A 116 7.34 16.75 -6.58
N GLY A 117 6.97 16.57 -5.32
CA GLY A 117 5.96 17.38 -4.63
C GLY A 117 4.50 16.95 -4.86
N SER A 118 4.28 15.91 -5.67
CA SER A 118 2.95 15.32 -5.95
C SER A 118 2.78 13.93 -5.32
N GLU A 119 3.56 13.63 -4.28
CA GLU A 119 3.52 12.36 -3.57
C GLU A 119 2.19 12.17 -2.82
N LEU A 120 1.84 10.93 -2.50
CA LEU A 120 0.69 10.64 -1.63
C LEU A 120 1.14 10.72 -0.17
N LEU A 121 0.57 11.67 0.58
CA LEU A 121 0.99 11.93 1.97
C LEU A 121 0.08 11.27 3.00
N PHE A 122 0.68 10.77 4.08
CA PHE A 122 -0.02 10.48 5.33
C PHE A 122 0.57 11.30 6.50
N PRO A 123 -0.27 11.76 7.44
CA PRO A 123 0.16 12.65 8.52
C PRO A 123 0.89 11.89 9.64
N ALA A 124 1.63 12.62 10.47
CA ALA A 124 2.23 12.14 11.71
C ALA A 124 1.18 11.98 12.83
N THR A 125 0.13 11.19 12.57
CA THR A 125 -0.96 10.88 13.51
C THR A 125 -1.02 9.37 13.68
N ALA A 126 -1.05 8.89 14.93
CA ALA A 126 -0.99 7.45 15.22
C ALA A 126 -2.07 6.69 14.44
N ASN A 127 -1.65 5.60 13.78
CA ASN A 127 -2.44 4.73 12.93
C ASN A 127 -3.03 5.38 11.67
N ASN A 128 -2.79 6.67 11.42
CA ASN A 128 -3.16 7.31 10.17
C ASN A 128 -2.14 6.97 9.08
N GLY A 129 -2.65 6.62 7.91
CA GLY A 129 -1.83 6.02 6.87
C GLY A 129 -2.51 5.95 5.52
N LEU A 130 -1.94 5.13 4.64
CA LEU A 130 -2.47 4.78 3.33
C LEU A 130 -2.55 3.26 3.18
N ALA A 131 -3.61 2.79 2.54
CA ALA A 131 -3.81 1.38 2.21
C ALA A 131 -3.95 1.21 0.69
N LEU A 132 -3.11 0.37 0.10
CA LEU A 132 -3.25 -0.17 -1.25
C LEU A 132 -4.23 -1.33 -1.22
N ARG A 133 -5.31 -1.19 -1.97
CA ARG A 133 -6.43 -2.14 -2.00
C ARG A 133 -6.71 -2.56 -3.42
N THR A 134 -7.25 -3.77 -3.57
CA THR A 134 -7.73 -4.26 -4.85
C THR A 134 -9.05 -5.02 -4.71
N LEU A 135 -9.85 -5.02 -5.78
CA LEU A 135 -11.00 -5.91 -5.92
C LEU A 135 -11.13 -6.43 -7.34
N SER A 136 -11.79 -7.57 -7.47
CA SER A 136 -12.24 -8.12 -8.74
C SER A 136 -13.37 -9.11 -8.50
N GLY A 137 -14.42 -9.05 -9.33
CA GLY A 137 -15.46 -10.08 -9.35
C GLY A 137 -15.06 -11.35 -10.13
N GLY A 138 -14.04 -11.26 -10.99
CA GLY A 138 -13.64 -12.35 -11.91
C GLY A 138 -12.27 -12.95 -11.62
N TYR A 139 -11.41 -12.26 -10.86
CA TYR A 139 -10.10 -12.75 -10.47
C TYR A 139 -10.10 -13.21 -9.01
N THR A 140 -9.80 -14.50 -8.81
CA THR A 140 -9.69 -15.14 -7.48
C THR A 140 -8.25 -15.47 -7.09
N GLY A 141 -7.28 -15.10 -7.93
CA GLY A 141 -5.86 -15.28 -7.63
C GLY A 141 -5.32 -14.22 -6.68
N SER A 142 -4.01 -14.21 -6.50
CA SER A 142 -3.34 -13.27 -5.59
C SER A 142 -2.86 -12.02 -6.31
N ALA A 143 -3.01 -10.88 -5.63
CA ALA A 143 -2.48 -9.59 -6.02
C ALA A 143 -1.23 -9.23 -5.21
N THR A 144 -0.37 -8.40 -5.78
CA THR A 144 0.89 -7.92 -5.18
C THR A 144 1.01 -6.42 -5.37
N GLY A 145 1.75 -5.75 -4.49
CA GLY A 145 2.10 -4.36 -4.70
C GLY A 145 3.19 -3.87 -3.79
N ASP A 146 3.92 -2.85 -4.26
CA ASP A 146 5.05 -2.25 -3.57
C ASP A 146 4.81 -0.77 -3.38
N PHE A 147 5.26 -0.25 -2.23
CA PHE A 147 5.39 1.18 -1.99
C PHE A 147 6.86 1.55 -1.83
N MET A 148 7.28 2.59 -2.53
CA MET A 148 8.47 3.35 -2.18
C MET A 148 8.04 4.67 -1.55
N TYR A 149 8.55 4.93 -0.35
CA TYR A 149 8.14 6.10 0.42
C TYR A 149 9.31 6.74 1.18
N GLU A 150 9.15 8.01 1.53
CA GLU A 150 10.09 8.75 2.38
C GLU A 150 9.44 9.13 3.70
N GLU A 151 10.22 9.15 4.79
CA GLU A 151 9.77 9.65 6.10
C GLU A 151 10.42 10.99 6.44
N GLN A 152 9.60 11.88 7.03
CA GLN A 152 9.97 13.19 7.54
C GLN A 152 9.72 13.28 9.04
#